data_AF-A0A1H4H358-F1
#
_entry.id   AF-A0A1H4H358-F1
#
_cell.length_a   1.000
_cell.length_b   1.000
_cell.length_c   1.000
_cell.angle_alpha   90.00
_cell.angle_beta   90.00
_cell.angle_gamma   90.00
#
_symmetry.space_group_name_H-M   'P 1'
#
loop_
_entity.id
_entity.type
_entity.pdbx_description
1 polymer ?
#
loop_
_entity_poly.entity_id
_entity_poly.type
_entity_poly.pdbx_seq_one_letter_code
_entity_poly.pdbx_strand_id
1 'polypeptide(L)'
;MTTMTDTACVNAYVSELKSGFATKWTGKSPLERAKFFHDALSNVHRSVNMPVTGLDVKDLPPGVLGQFDFQPWSIDISNDLFDDNRGVVNAKSDHFVDLAETFYHEGRHAEQWWHMARFEAIQPMKGPTGANVKMTAAELAKRLFIKEATCKTALDNVMGGNDPMLSLTKRWFTSVYGESGREVTLTALSLTRNNNNKVNLQDFHNRTHQAYSGGLPEEEDAWGIQVPVRMAMLS
;
A
#
# COMPACT_ATOMS: atom_id res chain seq x y z
N MET A 1 7.05 -7.64 16.92
CA MET A 1 6.99 -6.40 16.10
C MET A 1 5.53 -6.17 15.83
N THR A 2 5.03 -4.96 16.07
CA THR A 2 3.64 -4.60 15.79
C THR A 2 3.45 -4.47 14.28
N THR A 3 2.32 -4.91 13.75
CA THR A 3 1.96 -4.79 12.31
C THR A 3 0.56 -4.23 12.14
N MET A 4 0.20 -3.80 10.93
CA MET A 4 -1.16 -3.33 10.66
C MET A 4 -2.23 -4.42 10.82
N THR A 5 -1.83 -5.70 10.90
CA THR A 5 -2.78 -6.80 11.16
C THR A 5 -3.14 -6.96 12.63
N ASP A 6 -2.41 -6.30 13.53
CA ASP A 6 -2.68 -6.39 14.96
C ASP A 6 -4.00 -5.67 15.30
N THR A 7 -4.84 -6.32 16.11
CA THR A 7 -6.16 -5.78 16.52
C THR A 7 -6.05 -4.39 17.14
N ALA A 8 -4.96 -4.08 17.85
CA ALA A 8 -4.75 -2.75 18.42
C ALA A 8 -4.60 -1.66 17.34
N CYS A 9 -3.92 -1.95 16.23
CA CYS A 9 -3.76 -1.03 15.11
C CYS A 9 -5.09 -0.81 14.37
N VAL A 10 -5.85 -1.87 14.12
CA VAL A 10 -7.19 -1.78 13.51
C VAL A 10 -8.13 -0.95 14.40
N ASN A 11 -8.18 -1.24 15.70
CA ASN A 11 -9.05 -0.53 16.63
C ASN A 11 -8.68 0.94 16.77
N ALA A 12 -7.38 1.27 16.79
CA ALA A 12 -6.92 2.66 16.84
C ALA A 12 -7.39 3.46 15.63
N TYR A 13 -7.21 2.90 14.42
CA TYR A 13 -7.68 3.49 13.17
C TYR A 13 -9.19 3.74 13.18
N VAL A 14 -9.96 2.69 13.46
CA VAL A 14 -11.43 2.75 13.48
C VAL A 14 -11.95 3.72 14.55
N SER A 15 -11.33 3.74 15.73
CA SER A 15 -11.70 4.68 16.80
C SER A 15 -11.51 6.13 16.38
N GLU A 16 -10.42 6.44 15.66
CA GLU A 16 -10.17 7.78 15.13
C GLU A 16 -11.21 8.17 14.08
N LEU A 17 -11.55 7.26 13.16
CA LEU A 17 -12.59 7.50 12.16
C LEU A 17 -13.98 7.75 12.77
N LYS A 18 -14.38 6.93 13.75
CA LYS A 18 -15.69 7.07 14.40
C LYS A 18 -15.79 8.36 15.19
N SER A 19 -14.77 8.68 16.00
CA SER A 19 -14.77 9.90 16.82
C SER A 19 -14.65 11.17 15.98
N GLY A 20 -13.92 11.11 14.86
CA GLY A 20 -13.75 12.24 13.96
C GLY A 20 -14.94 12.53 13.05
N PHE A 21 -15.80 11.54 12.76
CA PHE A 21 -16.88 11.64 11.76
C PHE A 21 -17.63 12.97 11.79
N ALA A 22 -18.22 13.34 12.94
CA ALA A 22 -19.09 14.51 13.05
C ALA A 22 -18.36 15.85 12.73
N THR A 23 -17.05 15.91 12.92
CA THR A 23 -16.26 17.16 12.76
C THR A 23 -15.37 17.16 11.52
N LYS A 24 -15.03 15.99 10.99
CA LYS A 24 -14.07 15.79 9.89
C LYS A 24 -14.72 15.29 8.60
N TRP A 25 -16.01 14.93 8.63
CA TRP A 25 -16.76 14.52 7.43
C TRP A 25 -17.76 15.57 6.97
N THR A 26 -18.70 15.94 7.86
CA THR A 26 -19.84 16.81 7.53
C THR A 26 -19.37 18.18 7.07
N GLY A 27 -19.84 18.60 5.88
CA GLY A 27 -19.51 19.91 5.29
C GLY A 27 -18.05 20.05 4.83
N LYS A 28 -17.28 18.95 4.78
CA LYS A 28 -15.92 18.92 4.28
C LYS A 28 -15.86 18.63 2.78
N SER A 29 -14.85 19.18 2.12
CA SER A 29 -14.54 18.86 0.73
C SER A 29 -14.04 17.41 0.57
N PRO A 30 -14.11 16.83 -0.65
CA PRO A 30 -13.52 15.52 -0.95
C PRO A 30 -12.09 15.33 -0.43
N LEU A 31 -11.21 16.31 -0.69
CA LEU A 31 -9.82 16.25 -0.25
C LEU A 31 -9.69 16.29 1.27
N GLU A 32 -10.48 17.11 1.97
CA GLU A 32 -10.46 17.14 3.45
C GLU A 32 -10.97 15.82 4.05
N ARG A 33 -11.97 15.19 3.44
CA ARG A 33 -12.45 13.85 3.83
C ARG A 33 -11.37 12.81 3.58
N ALA A 34 -10.75 12.79 2.41
CA ALA A 34 -9.65 11.87 2.12
C ALA A 34 -8.49 12.02 3.12
N LYS A 35 -8.11 13.27 3.43
CA LYS A 35 -7.09 13.58 4.46
C LYS A 35 -7.46 13.04 5.82
N PHE A 36 -8.73 13.10 6.21
CA PHE A 36 -9.17 12.54 7.48
C PHE A 36 -8.89 11.03 7.60
N PHE A 37 -9.18 10.26 6.55
CA PHE A 37 -8.86 8.82 6.54
C PHE A 37 -7.36 8.56 6.50
N HIS A 38 -6.64 9.35 5.71
CA HIS A 38 -5.19 9.26 5.58
C HIS A 38 -4.44 9.63 6.87
N ASP A 39 -4.91 10.62 7.63
CA ASP A 39 -4.33 11.03 8.90
C ASP A 39 -4.43 9.89 9.93
N ALA A 40 -5.60 9.25 10.02
CA ALA A 40 -5.81 8.08 10.88
C ALA A 40 -4.91 6.91 10.46
N LEU A 41 -4.79 6.65 9.15
CA LEU A 41 -3.90 5.62 8.63
C LEU A 41 -2.42 5.94 8.88
N SER A 42 -2.03 7.21 8.76
CA SER A 42 -0.68 7.69 9.04
C SER A 42 -0.28 7.45 10.49
N ASN A 43 -1.22 7.54 11.44
CA ASN A 43 -0.98 7.17 12.83
C ASN A 43 -0.68 5.68 12.96
N VAL A 44 -1.38 4.83 12.21
CA VAL A 44 -1.09 3.39 12.15
C VAL A 44 0.32 3.14 11.59
N HIS A 45 0.67 3.75 10.45
CA HIS A 45 2.01 3.62 9.85
C HIS A 45 3.12 3.95 10.85
N ARG A 46 2.97 5.04 11.61
CA ARG A 46 3.91 5.42 12.68
C ARG A 46 3.96 4.38 13.79
N SER A 47 2.81 3.82 14.20
CA SER A 47 2.73 2.82 15.27
C SER A 47 3.45 1.50 14.93
N VAL A 48 3.52 1.16 13.64
CA VAL A 48 4.23 -0.04 13.13
C VAL A 48 5.65 0.29 12.63
N ASN A 49 6.10 1.52 12.84
CA ASN A 49 7.44 2.03 12.47
C ASN A 49 7.76 1.97 10.97
N MET A 50 6.75 2.14 10.10
CA MET A 50 6.97 2.22 8.66
C MET A 50 6.88 3.67 8.14
N PRO A 51 7.46 3.97 6.96
CA PRO A 51 7.31 5.28 6.32
C PRO A 51 5.86 5.60 5.99
N VAL A 52 5.41 6.76 6.44
CA VAL A 52 4.07 7.27 6.15
C VAL A 52 3.93 7.52 4.65
N THR A 53 2.83 7.03 4.07
CA THR A 53 2.48 7.28 2.67
C THR A 53 2.04 8.73 2.45
N GLY A 54 2.20 9.23 1.23
CA GLY A 54 1.45 10.41 0.77
C GLY A 54 -0.02 10.09 0.50
N LEU A 55 -0.78 11.12 0.15
CA LEU A 55 -2.16 11.02 -0.31
C LEU A 55 -2.30 11.80 -1.62
N ASP A 56 -2.94 11.18 -2.61
CA ASP A 56 -3.39 11.83 -3.82
C ASP A 56 -4.88 11.52 -4.03
N VAL A 57 -5.66 12.52 -4.45
CA VAL A 57 -7.08 12.32 -4.78
C VAL A 57 -7.26 12.73 -6.22
N LYS A 58 -7.56 11.75 -7.07
CA LYS A 58 -7.58 11.93 -8.53
C LYS A 58 -8.58 11.00 -9.18
N ASP A 59 -8.82 11.22 -10.46
CA ASP A 59 -9.66 10.32 -11.24
C ASP A 59 -8.87 9.03 -11.50
N LEU A 60 -9.44 7.92 -11.05
CA LEU A 60 -8.89 6.59 -11.27
C LEU A 60 -9.67 5.87 -12.38
N PRO A 61 -9.06 4.86 -13.00
CA PRO A 61 -9.76 3.87 -13.81
C PRO A 61 -11.15 3.47 -13.32
N PRO A 62 -12.15 3.30 -14.21
CA PRO A 62 -13.46 2.79 -13.81
C PRO A 62 -13.34 1.47 -13.04
N GLY A 63 -13.96 1.41 -11.87
CA GLY A 63 -13.92 0.23 -10.99
C GLY A 63 -12.77 0.20 -9.99
N VAL A 64 -11.81 1.14 -10.07
CA VAL A 64 -10.71 1.25 -9.10
C VAL A 64 -11.06 2.33 -8.07
N LEU A 65 -11.18 1.91 -6.81
CA LEU A 65 -11.58 2.77 -5.70
C LEU A 65 -10.36 3.43 -5.04
N GLY A 66 -9.29 2.67 -4.87
CA GLY A 66 -7.99 3.12 -4.41
C GLY A 66 -6.87 2.33 -5.07
N GLN A 67 -5.66 2.84 -4.96
CA GLN A 67 -4.44 2.13 -5.33
C GLN A 67 -3.26 2.68 -4.51
N PHE A 68 -2.25 1.85 -4.28
CA PHE A 68 -0.97 2.28 -3.75
C PHE A 68 0.06 2.53 -4.87
N ASP A 69 0.58 3.75 -4.97
CA ASP A 69 1.64 4.10 -5.91
C ASP A 69 3.03 4.03 -5.23
N PHE A 70 3.81 3.05 -5.66
CA PHE A 70 5.12 2.68 -5.15
C PHE A 70 6.19 3.78 -5.28
N GLN A 71 6.17 4.54 -6.39
CA GLN A 71 7.21 5.53 -6.71
C GLN A 71 7.11 6.83 -5.89
N PRO A 72 5.98 7.53 -5.83
CA PRO A 72 5.77 8.64 -4.92
C PRO A 72 5.58 8.16 -3.48
N TRP A 73 5.31 6.86 -3.27
CA TRP A 73 4.94 6.25 -2.00
C TRP A 73 3.65 6.89 -1.46
N SER A 74 2.59 6.87 -2.27
CA SER A 74 1.30 7.50 -1.96
C SER A 74 0.14 6.54 -2.12
N ILE A 75 -0.91 6.78 -1.34
CA ILE A 75 -2.21 6.17 -1.58
C ILE A 75 -3.00 7.12 -2.47
N ASP A 76 -3.45 6.61 -3.59
CA ASP A 76 -4.26 7.35 -4.54
C ASP A 76 -5.70 6.88 -4.40
N ILE A 77 -6.63 7.81 -4.24
CA ILE A 77 -8.05 7.50 -4.03
C ILE A 77 -8.88 8.18 -5.11
N SER A 78 -9.89 7.45 -5.61
CA SER A 78 -10.81 7.99 -6.61
C SER A 78 -11.62 9.15 -6.04
N ASN A 79 -11.67 10.27 -6.77
CA ASN A 79 -12.56 11.40 -6.45
C ASN A 79 -14.03 10.97 -6.30
N ASP A 80 -14.46 9.97 -7.09
CA ASP A 80 -15.84 9.48 -7.13
C ASP A 80 -16.30 8.89 -5.79
N LEU A 81 -15.37 8.47 -4.94
CA LEU A 81 -15.68 7.96 -3.60
C LEU A 81 -16.12 9.05 -2.62
N PHE A 82 -15.99 10.33 -2.96
CA PHE A 82 -16.36 11.41 -2.04
C PHE A 82 -17.58 12.21 -2.52
N ASP A 83 -18.29 11.72 -3.54
CA ASP A 83 -19.55 12.30 -3.98
C ASP A 83 -20.58 12.30 -2.84
N ASP A 84 -21.09 13.49 -2.52
CA ASP A 84 -22.11 13.74 -1.49
C ASP A 84 -23.41 12.96 -1.73
N ASN A 85 -23.68 12.55 -2.97
CA ASN A 85 -24.87 11.78 -3.33
C ASN A 85 -24.84 10.32 -2.86
N ARG A 86 -23.71 9.83 -2.33
CA ARG A 86 -23.57 8.45 -1.84
C ARG A 86 -24.16 8.19 -0.45
N GLY A 87 -24.82 9.18 0.17
CA GLY A 87 -25.72 8.94 1.30
C GLY A 87 -25.04 8.59 2.62
N VAL A 88 -23.83 9.12 2.88
CA VAL A 88 -23.13 8.91 4.16
C VAL A 88 -23.79 9.73 5.28
N VAL A 89 -24.52 9.04 6.16
CA VAL A 89 -25.25 9.67 7.28
C VAL A 89 -24.53 9.54 8.62
N ASN A 90 -23.69 8.53 8.79
CA ASN A 90 -22.90 8.29 10.00
C ASN A 90 -21.65 7.43 9.70
N ALA A 91 -20.79 7.25 10.71
CA ALA A 91 -19.57 6.45 10.59
C ALA A 91 -19.80 4.94 10.35
N LYS A 92 -21.04 4.45 10.43
CA LYS A 92 -21.41 3.04 10.16
C LYS A 92 -22.09 2.86 8.80
N SER A 93 -22.24 3.92 8.01
CA SER A 93 -22.83 3.83 6.67
C SER A 93 -21.90 2.99 5.77
N ASP A 94 -22.45 2.08 4.97
CA ASP A 94 -21.65 1.14 4.17
C ASP A 94 -20.56 1.85 3.36
N HIS A 95 -20.90 2.94 2.67
CA HIS A 95 -19.92 3.72 1.89
C HIS A 95 -18.77 4.30 2.73
N PHE A 96 -19.04 4.70 3.98
CA PHE A 96 -17.98 5.17 4.90
C PHE A 96 -17.10 4.01 5.38
N VAL A 97 -17.69 2.82 5.55
CA VAL A 97 -16.95 1.59 5.88
C VAL A 97 -16.09 1.15 4.71
N ASP A 98 -16.61 1.17 3.48
CA ASP A 98 -15.87 0.82 2.25
C ASP A 98 -14.66 1.74 2.05
N LEU A 99 -14.82 3.04 2.33
CA LEU A 99 -13.71 3.99 2.37
C LEU A 99 -12.66 3.60 3.42
N ALA A 100 -13.08 3.26 4.64
CA ALA A 100 -12.17 2.86 5.71
C ALA A 100 -11.38 1.60 5.33
N GLU A 101 -12.05 0.61 4.77
CA GLU A 101 -11.42 -0.61 4.25
C GLU A 101 -10.44 -0.31 3.13
N THR A 102 -10.83 0.52 2.16
CA THR A 102 -10.00 0.88 1.00
C THR A 102 -8.69 1.52 1.47
N PHE A 103 -8.76 2.56 2.31
CA PHE A 103 -7.55 3.20 2.82
C PHE A 103 -6.66 2.24 3.61
N TYR A 104 -7.24 1.38 4.46
CA TYR A 104 -6.46 0.44 5.26
C TYR A 104 -5.82 -0.66 4.39
N HIS A 105 -6.52 -1.12 3.37
CA HIS A 105 -6.04 -2.08 2.37
C HIS A 105 -4.84 -1.51 1.60
N GLU A 106 -4.95 -0.30 1.06
CA GLU A 106 -3.81 0.34 0.38
C GLU A 106 -2.63 0.63 1.33
N GLY A 107 -2.91 0.97 2.59
CA GLY A 107 -1.89 1.07 3.63
C GLY A 107 -1.17 -0.26 3.90
N ARG A 108 -1.90 -1.38 3.84
CA ARG A 108 -1.32 -2.72 4.00
C ARG A 108 -0.35 -3.05 2.87
N HIS A 109 -0.63 -2.65 1.62
CA HIS A 109 0.35 -2.77 0.54
C HIS A 109 1.63 -1.97 0.83
N ALA A 110 1.51 -0.76 1.38
CA ALA A 110 2.69 0.01 1.76
C ALA A 110 3.54 -0.70 2.82
N GLU A 111 2.92 -1.34 3.82
CA GLU A 111 3.63 -2.14 4.84
C GLU A 111 4.34 -3.34 4.20
N GLN A 112 3.63 -4.11 3.36
CA GLN A 112 4.16 -5.27 2.66
C GLN A 112 5.41 -4.91 1.82
N TRP A 113 5.34 -3.86 1.01
CA TRP A 113 6.47 -3.42 0.18
C TRP A 113 7.63 -2.87 0.99
N TRP A 114 7.37 -2.22 2.12
CA TRP A 114 8.43 -1.80 3.03
C TRP A 114 9.15 -3.01 3.65
N HIS A 115 8.42 -4.03 4.08
CA HIS A 115 9.02 -5.27 4.57
C HIS A 115 9.83 -6.01 3.48
N MET A 116 9.30 -6.09 2.26
CA MET A 116 10.03 -6.64 1.11
C MET A 116 11.32 -5.85 0.84
N ALA A 117 11.31 -4.53 0.99
CA ALA A 117 12.52 -3.71 0.88
C ALA A 117 13.54 -4.00 1.99
N ARG A 118 13.10 -4.19 3.23
CA ARG A 118 13.96 -4.58 4.36
C ARG A 118 14.59 -5.96 4.14
N PHE A 119 13.86 -6.87 3.51
CA PHE A 119 14.33 -8.21 3.14
C PHE A 119 15.32 -8.18 1.97
N GLU A 120 15.03 -7.42 0.91
CA GLU A 120 15.91 -7.29 -0.26
C GLU A 120 17.22 -6.56 0.10
N ALA A 121 17.17 -5.62 1.05
CA ALA A 121 18.33 -4.87 1.52
C ALA A 121 19.49 -5.74 2.05
N ILE A 122 19.21 -6.95 2.51
CA ILE A 122 20.23 -7.90 3.00
C ILE A 122 20.66 -8.94 1.97
N GLN A 123 20.02 -8.96 0.79
CA GLN A 123 20.36 -9.95 -0.22
C GLN A 123 21.73 -9.68 -0.83
N PRO A 124 22.51 -10.72 -1.18
CA PRO A 124 23.79 -10.54 -1.84
C PRO A 124 23.64 -9.73 -3.13
N MET A 125 24.48 -8.72 -3.30
CA MET A 125 24.60 -7.99 -4.55
C MET A 125 26.02 -8.08 -5.08
N LYS A 126 26.13 -8.40 -6.38
CA LYS A 126 27.40 -8.39 -7.11
C LYS A 126 27.54 -7.09 -7.89
N GLY A 127 28.70 -6.45 -7.77
CA GLY A 127 29.05 -5.29 -8.57
C GLY A 127 29.47 -5.68 -9.99
N PRO A 128 29.80 -4.70 -10.84
CA PRO A 128 30.24 -4.94 -12.23
C PRO A 128 31.44 -5.89 -12.35
N THR A 129 32.26 -5.99 -11.30
CA THR A 129 33.45 -6.85 -11.22
C THR A 129 33.18 -8.24 -10.63
N GLY A 130 31.92 -8.57 -10.29
CA GLY A 130 31.54 -9.82 -9.62
C GLY A 130 31.85 -9.85 -8.11
N ALA A 131 32.44 -8.78 -7.56
CA ALA A 131 32.67 -8.62 -6.12
C ALA A 131 31.36 -8.35 -5.36
N ASN A 132 31.29 -8.75 -4.09
CA ASN A 132 30.18 -8.36 -3.22
C ASN A 132 30.23 -6.85 -2.98
N VAL A 133 29.11 -6.17 -3.20
CA VAL A 133 28.95 -4.74 -2.92
C VAL A 133 27.77 -4.53 -1.98
N LYS A 134 27.83 -3.47 -1.18
CA LYS A 134 26.71 -3.11 -0.29
C LYS A 134 25.54 -2.58 -1.12
N MET A 135 24.33 -3.01 -0.78
CA MET A 135 23.11 -2.43 -1.33
C MET A 135 23.00 -0.94 -0.96
N THR A 136 22.80 -0.07 -1.94
CA THR A 136 22.44 1.34 -1.71
C THR A 136 20.94 1.56 -1.85
N ALA A 137 20.44 2.67 -1.30
CA ALA A 137 19.01 3.03 -1.41
C ALA A 137 18.59 3.19 -2.88
N ALA A 138 19.43 3.81 -3.71
CA ALA A 138 19.17 3.99 -5.14
C ALA A 138 19.13 2.66 -5.92
N GLU A 139 19.98 1.68 -5.56
CA GLU A 139 19.93 0.34 -6.18
C GLU A 139 18.70 -0.43 -5.74
N LEU A 140 18.36 -0.36 -4.45
CA LEU A 140 17.16 -0.99 -3.90
C LEU A 140 15.89 -0.40 -4.53
N ALA A 141 15.83 0.93 -4.68
CA ALA A 141 14.74 1.64 -5.34
C ALA A 141 14.57 1.21 -6.80
N LYS A 142 15.69 1.02 -7.52
CA LYS A 142 15.68 0.51 -8.90
C LYS A 142 15.23 -0.94 -8.99
N ARG A 143 15.56 -1.78 -8.01
CA ARG A 143 15.19 -3.21 -7.99
C ARG A 143 13.71 -3.39 -7.69
N LEU A 144 13.21 -2.66 -6.72
CA LEU A 144 11.85 -2.82 -6.19
C LEU A 144 10.84 -1.84 -6.78
N PHE A 145 11.33 -0.82 -7.48
CA PHE A 145 10.50 0.22 -8.08
C PHE A 145 9.67 0.97 -7.04
N ILE A 146 10.26 1.22 -5.87
CA ILE A 146 9.68 2.05 -4.81
C ILE A 146 10.51 3.34 -4.58
N LYS A 147 9.94 4.30 -3.87
CA LYS A 147 10.61 5.56 -3.50
C LYS A 147 11.95 5.34 -2.78
N GLU A 148 12.99 6.03 -3.25
CA GLU A 148 14.34 5.91 -2.68
C GLU A 148 14.40 6.27 -1.19
N ALA A 149 13.63 7.27 -0.75
CA ALA A 149 13.56 7.63 0.67
C ALA A 149 13.04 6.46 1.53
N THR A 150 12.07 5.69 1.04
CA THR A 150 11.56 4.48 1.69
C THR A 150 12.66 3.40 1.73
N CYS A 151 13.40 3.19 0.64
CA CYS A 151 14.54 2.28 0.61
C CYS A 151 15.62 2.63 1.64
N LYS A 152 15.90 3.92 1.85
CA LYS A 152 16.83 4.36 2.89
C LYS A 152 16.36 3.90 4.27
N THR A 153 15.09 4.11 4.61
CA THR A 153 14.55 3.63 5.90
C THR A 153 14.61 2.10 6.02
N ALA A 154 14.41 1.37 4.93
CA ALA A 154 14.49 -0.09 4.92
C ALA A 154 15.92 -0.59 5.15
N LEU A 155 16.94 0.09 4.59
CA LEU A 155 18.36 -0.17 4.84
C LEU A 155 18.76 0.14 6.29
N ASP A 156 18.18 1.17 6.90
CA ASP A 156 18.40 1.49 8.32
C ASP A 156 17.70 0.47 9.25
N ASN A 157 16.74 -0.30 8.74
CA ASN A 157 15.93 -1.25 9.49
C ASN A 157 15.92 -2.64 8.84
N VAL A 158 17.08 -3.14 8.39
CA VAL A 158 17.17 -4.42 7.68
C VAL A 158 16.44 -5.58 8.38
N MET A 159 15.90 -6.51 7.59
CA MET A 159 15.19 -7.67 8.12
C MET A 159 16.17 -8.73 8.64
N GLY A 160 16.27 -8.86 9.96
CA GLY A 160 17.12 -9.87 10.60
C GLY A 160 16.57 -11.29 10.47
N GLY A 161 17.43 -12.29 10.71
CA GLY A 161 17.04 -13.71 10.64
C GLY A 161 15.98 -14.15 11.66
N ASN A 162 15.83 -13.41 12.77
CA ASN A 162 14.83 -13.64 13.81
C ASN A 162 13.64 -12.66 13.71
N ASP A 163 13.52 -11.90 12.61
CA ASP A 163 12.40 -10.99 12.43
C ASP A 163 11.10 -11.80 12.31
N PRO A 164 10.06 -11.53 13.13
CA PRO A 164 8.80 -12.28 13.08
C PRO A 164 8.10 -12.16 11.72
N MET A 165 8.37 -11.12 10.94
CA MET A 165 7.80 -10.92 9.61
C MET A 165 8.55 -11.65 8.51
N LEU A 166 9.69 -12.30 8.80
CA LEU A 166 10.57 -12.88 7.78
C LEU A 166 9.87 -13.92 6.90
N SER A 167 9.16 -14.88 7.50
CA SER A 167 8.49 -15.95 6.74
C SER A 167 7.39 -15.41 5.84
N LEU A 168 6.59 -14.47 6.34
CA LEU A 168 5.51 -13.85 5.60
C LEU A 168 6.06 -12.97 4.46
N THR A 169 7.08 -12.17 4.76
CA THR A 169 7.76 -11.31 3.77
C THR A 169 8.39 -12.12 2.64
N LYS A 170 9.01 -13.27 2.94
CA LYS A 170 9.53 -14.17 1.91
C LYS A 170 8.43 -14.67 0.97
N ARG A 171 7.24 -14.96 1.50
CA ARG A 171 6.09 -15.40 0.69
C ARG A 171 5.65 -14.28 -0.27
N TRP A 172 5.49 -13.05 0.22
CA TRP A 172 5.20 -11.89 -0.63
C TRP A 172 6.30 -11.63 -1.66
N PHE A 173 7.56 -11.61 -1.22
CA PHE A 173 8.70 -11.33 -2.09
C PHE A 173 8.82 -12.37 -3.21
N THR A 174 8.61 -13.65 -2.90
CA THR A 174 8.65 -14.72 -3.91
C THR A 174 7.48 -14.60 -4.89
N SER A 175 6.29 -14.20 -4.42
CA SER A 175 5.13 -13.93 -5.27
C SER A 175 5.42 -12.81 -6.27
N VAL A 176 5.94 -11.67 -5.80
CA VAL A 176 6.13 -10.46 -6.61
C VAL A 176 7.42 -10.50 -7.43
N TYR A 177 8.55 -10.88 -6.83
CA TYR A 177 9.89 -10.76 -7.42
C TYR A 177 10.58 -12.11 -7.68
N GLY A 178 9.96 -13.23 -7.32
CA GLY A 178 10.47 -14.58 -7.62
C GLY A 178 10.36 -14.94 -9.11
N GLU A 179 10.89 -16.10 -9.50
CA GLU A 179 11.06 -16.48 -10.92
C GLU A 179 9.75 -16.42 -11.75
N SER A 180 8.59 -16.71 -11.16
CA SER A 180 7.28 -16.64 -11.83
C SER A 180 6.61 -15.26 -11.81
N GLY A 181 6.83 -14.45 -10.77
CA GLY A 181 6.25 -13.10 -10.66
C GLY A 181 7.08 -12.02 -11.33
N ARG A 182 8.40 -12.25 -11.41
CA ARG A 182 9.37 -11.32 -11.97
C ARG A 182 9.08 -10.96 -13.42
N GLU A 183 8.58 -11.88 -14.25
CA GLU A 183 8.24 -11.57 -15.65
C GLU A 183 7.01 -10.65 -15.73
N VAL A 184 5.98 -10.89 -14.91
CA VAL A 184 4.80 -10.00 -14.82
C VAL A 184 5.21 -8.61 -14.36
N THR A 185 6.00 -8.51 -13.29
CA THR A 185 6.55 -7.26 -12.76
C THR A 185 7.47 -6.57 -13.77
N LEU A 186 8.39 -7.28 -14.42
CA LEU A 186 9.28 -6.70 -15.43
C LEU A 186 8.55 -6.29 -16.71
N THR A 187 7.52 -7.01 -17.16
CA THR A 187 6.68 -6.61 -18.29
C THR A 187 5.90 -5.35 -17.95
N ALA A 188 5.27 -5.31 -16.78
CA ALA A 188 4.65 -4.12 -16.18
C ALA A 188 5.58 -2.89 -16.20
N LEU A 189 6.85 -3.09 -15.84
CA LEU A 189 7.84 -2.02 -15.69
C LEU A 189 8.61 -1.68 -16.98
N SER A 190 8.70 -2.61 -17.93
CA SER A 190 9.30 -2.39 -19.26
C SER A 190 8.38 -1.56 -20.16
N LEU A 191 7.07 -1.68 -19.98
CA LEU A 191 6.07 -0.85 -20.63
C LEU A 191 6.21 0.63 -20.21
N THR A 192 6.68 0.91 -18.99
CA THR A 192 6.94 2.28 -18.50
C THR A 192 8.13 2.97 -19.19
N ARG A 193 9.04 2.23 -19.84
CA ARG A 193 10.31 2.76 -20.37
C ARG A 193 10.32 3.12 -21.86
N ASN A 194 9.32 2.72 -22.64
CA ASN A 194 9.27 3.03 -24.07
C ASN A 194 8.34 4.21 -24.39
N ASN A 195 8.97 5.38 -24.58
CA ASN A 195 8.58 6.49 -25.45
C ASN A 195 7.34 7.33 -25.12
N ASN A 196 7.55 8.62 -24.81
CA ASN A 196 6.84 9.84 -25.28
C ASN A 196 5.32 9.86 -25.61
N ASN A 197 4.50 8.87 -25.26
CA ASN A 197 3.05 8.92 -25.43
C ASN A 197 2.39 7.84 -24.58
N LYS A 198 1.68 8.29 -23.54
CA LYS A 198 0.58 7.62 -22.82
C LYS A 198 0.56 6.09 -22.97
N VAL A 199 1.30 5.39 -22.10
CA VAL A 199 0.85 4.06 -21.70
C VAL A 199 -0.46 4.27 -20.98
N ASN A 200 -1.51 3.60 -21.46
CA ASN A 200 -2.77 3.63 -20.77
C ASN A 200 -2.58 2.90 -19.43
N LEU A 201 -2.37 3.63 -18.34
CA LEU A 201 -2.34 3.09 -16.98
C LEU A 201 -3.59 2.22 -16.72
N GLN A 202 -4.69 2.47 -17.42
CA GLN A 202 -5.86 1.60 -17.47
C GLN A 202 -5.58 0.21 -18.05
N ASP A 203 -4.81 0.07 -19.12
CA ASP A 203 -4.49 -1.25 -19.71
C ASP A 203 -3.46 -2.00 -18.87
N PHE A 204 -2.56 -1.26 -18.20
CA PHE A 204 -1.72 -1.80 -17.14
C PHE A 204 -2.60 -2.35 -16.01
N HIS A 205 -3.45 -1.52 -15.40
CA HIS A 205 -4.36 -1.91 -14.33
C HIS A 205 -5.36 -2.99 -14.73
N ASN A 206 -5.93 -2.98 -15.93
CA ASN A 206 -6.88 -4.02 -16.35
C ASN A 206 -6.21 -5.38 -16.53
N ARG A 207 -4.99 -5.43 -17.07
CA ARG A 207 -4.23 -6.69 -17.23
C ARG A 207 -3.61 -7.16 -15.93
N THR A 208 -3.18 -6.22 -15.08
CA THR A 208 -2.71 -6.54 -13.73
C THR A 208 -3.87 -6.94 -12.84
N HIS A 209 -4.96 -6.19 -12.68
CA HIS A 209 -6.14 -6.59 -11.88
C HIS A 209 -6.73 -7.94 -12.34
N GLN A 210 -6.83 -8.22 -13.64
CA GLN A 210 -7.27 -9.54 -14.09
C GLN A 210 -6.29 -10.65 -13.72
N ALA A 211 -4.97 -10.38 -13.64
CA ALA A 211 -3.98 -11.33 -13.13
C ALA A 211 -3.92 -11.40 -11.58
N TYR A 212 -4.16 -10.28 -10.88
CA TYR A 212 -4.18 -10.14 -9.41
C TYR A 212 -5.45 -10.74 -8.78
N SER A 213 -6.52 -10.92 -9.55
CA SER A 213 -7.73 -11.63 -9.11
C SER A 213 -7.52 -13.12 -8.79
N GLY A 214 -6.29 -13.65 -8.95
CA GLY A 214 -5.93 -15.05 -8.70
C GLY A 214 -4.96 -15.27 -7.54
N GLY A 215 -5.41 -15.13 -6.29
CA GLY A 215 -4.80 -15.79 -5.12
C GLY A 215 -3.32 -15.46 -4.85
N LEU A 216 -2.88 -14.23 -5.11
CA LEU A 216 -1.52 -13.82 -4.80
C LEU A 216 -1.38 -13.57 -3.29
N PRO A 217 -0.34 -14.11 -2.62
CA PRO A 217 -0.16 -14.01 -1.18
C PRO A 217 -0.25 -12.61 -0.57
N GLU A 218 0.25 -11.59 -1.25
CA GLU A 218 0.23 -10.20 -0.80
C GLU A 218 -1.16 -9.58 -0.93
N GLU A 219 -1.89 -9.87 -2.01
CA GLU A 219 -3.27 -9.44 -2.19
C GLU A 219 -4.21 -10.14 -1.22
N GLU A 220 -4.11 -11.47 -1.07
CA GLU A 220 -4.93 -12.24 -0.11
C GLU A 220 -4.78 -11.70 1.32
N ASP A 221 -3.56 -11.34 1.69
CA ASP A 221 -3.25 -10.75 2.99
C ASP A 221 -3.82 -9.32 3.12
N ALA A 222 -3.75 -8.50 2.06
CA ALA A 222 -4.35 -7.17 2.04
C ALA A 222 -5.89 -7.20 2.03
N TRP A 223 -6.53 -8.14 1.34
CA TRP A 223 -7.98 -8.33 1.40
C TRP A 223 -8.42 -8.88 2.77
N GLY A 224 -7.61 -9.74 3.38
CA GLY A 224 -7.85 -10.30 4.70
C GLY A 224 -8.03 -9.25 5.81
N ILE A 225 -7.41 -8.07 5.67
CA ILE A 225 -7.52 -7.00 6.67
C ILE A 225 -8.84 -6.22 6.62
N GLN A 226 -9.59 -6.29 5.51
CA GLN A 226 -10.86 -5.56 5.39
C GLN A 226 -11.90 -6.12 6.36
N VAL A 227 -11.94 -7.44 6.55
CA VAL A 227 -12.88 -8.10 7.48
C VAL A 227 -12.76 -7.54 8.91
N PRO A 228 -11.59 -7.52 9.57
CA PRO A 228 -11.49 -6.95 10.91
C PRO A 228 -11.75 -5.44 10.92
N VAL A 229 -11.38 -4.68 9.88
CA VAL A 229 -11.71 -3.23 9.78
C VAL A 229 -13.22 -3.03 9.76
N ARG A 230 -13.96 -3.72 8.89
CA ARG A 230 -15.42 -3.63 8.82
C ARG A 230 -16.10 -4.10 10.08
N MET A 231 -15.67 -5.22 10.66
CA MET A 231 -16.23 -5.70 11.92
C MET A 231 -16.05 -4.65 13.04
N ALA A 232 -14.87 -4.05 13.14
CA ALA A 232 -14.60 -2.98 14.09
C ALA A 232 -15.41 -1.71 13.76
N MET A 233 -15.61 -1.36 12.49
CA MET A 233 -16.43 -0.21 12.09
C MET A 233 -17.91 -0.38 12.48
N LEU A 234 -18.44 -1.59 12.35
CA LEU A 234 -19.86 -1.89 12.59
C LEU A 234 -20.21 -2.10 14.07
N SER A 235 -19.26 -2.51 14.91
CA SER A 235 -19.45 -2.60 16.38
C SER A 235 -19.76 -1.25 16.99
#